data_AF-A0A8S9PXG6-F1
#
_entry.id   AF-A0A8S9PXG6-F1
#
_cell.length_a   1.000
_cell.length_b   1.000
_cell.length_c   1.000
_cell.angle_alpha   90.00
_cell.angle_beta   90.00
_cell.angle_gamma   90.00
#
_symmetry.space_group_name_H-M   'P 1'
#
loop_
_entity.id
_entity.type
_entity.pdbx_description
1 polymer ?
#
loop_
_entity_poly.entity_id
_entity_poly.type
_entity_poly.pdbx_seq_one_letter_code
_entity_poly.pdbx_strand_id
1 'polypeptide(L)'
;MLLMIKFISKIISIEIILGSRNARGYEFGRTYVVRPKGKHQATLVWLHGLGDNGSSSSQLMESLHLPNIKWICPTAPTRPVSSLGGYTCTAWFDVGEISEDSHDDLEGLDASASHIANLLSSEPADVKVGIGGFSMGGAISLYSATCYALGRYGTGHTYPINLRAVVGLSGWLPGWKSLRNKIECSYEAARRAASLPIILTHGTADDLVPYRFGEKSAQSLGMAGFRQAVFKPYEGLGHYTVPKELDEVVQWLTTRLGLEGSR
;
A
#
# COMPACT_ATOMS: atom_id res chain seq x y z
N MET A 1 25.85 7.90 46.52
CA MET A 1 25.86 8.00 45.05
C MET A 1 24.72 7.13 44.51
N LEU A 2 23.45 7.33 44.88
CA LEU A 2 22.55 8.47 44.70
C LEU A 2 22.57 9.07 43.28
N LEU A 3 21.48 8.80 42.55
CA LEU A 3 20.93 9.47 41.37
C LEU A 3 21.70 9.39 40.03
N MET A 4 20.92 9.27 38.94
CA MET A 4 21.26 9.13 37.52
C MET A 4 21.71 7.70 37.16
N ILE A 5 20.94 6.86 36.44
CA ILE A 5 20.23 7.11 35.18
C ILE A 5 18.95 6.25 35.15
N LYS A 6 17.82 6.84 35.54
CA LYS A 6 16.50 6.51 34.97
C LYS A 6 16.26 7.61 33.95
N PHE A 7 16.29 7.32 32.65
CA PHE A 7 15.44 7.96 31.62
C PHE A 7 15.77 7.38 30.23
N ILE A 8 14.71 7.00 29.51
CA ILE A 8 14.61 6.65 28.08
C ILE A 8 14.91 5.20 27.68
N SER A 9 13.90 4.35 27.81
CA SER A 9 13.48 3.46 26.72
C SER A 9 11.99 3.20 26.89
N LYS A 10 11.17 3.96 26.15
CA LYS A 10 9.78 3.56 25.87
C LYS A 10 9.91 2.25 25.10
N ILE A 11 9.30 1.19 25.63
CA ILE A 11 9.30 -0.15 25.05
C ILE A 11 8.73 -0.05 23.61
N ILE A 12 9.62 -0.11 22.63
CA ILE A 12 9.29 -0.26 21.21
C ILE A 12 8.75 -1.69 21.06
N SER A 13 7.45 -1.84 20.83
CA SER A 13 6.81 -3.15 20.63
C SER A 13 6.82 -3.54 19.15
N ILE A 14 8.01 -3.54 18.53
CA ILE A 14 8.18 -3.96 17.14
C ILE A 14 8.54 -5.45 17.11
N GLU A 15 7.67 -6.25 16.49
CA GLU A 15 7.93 -7.67 16.21
C GLU A 15 8.52 -7.82 14.80
N ILE A 16 9.55 -8.68 14.67
CA ILE A 16 10.27 -8.92 13.40
C ILE A 16 9.92 -10.31 12.87
N ILE A 17 9.46 -10.38 11.62
CA ILE A 17 9.16 -11.65 10.91
C ILE A 17 10.10 -11.79 9.71
N LEU A 18 10.65 -13.00 9.51
CA LEU A 18 11.51 -13.35 8.36
C LEU A 18 10.66 -13.49 7.08
N GLY A 19 11.19 -13.05 5.94
CA GLY A 19 10.45 -13.01 4.68
C GLY A 19 10.28 -14.37 3.98
N SER A 20 9.36 -14.42 3.00
CA SER A 20 9.08 -15.59 2.16
C SER A 20 9.79 -15.49 0.80
N ARG A 21 9.89 -16.59 0.04
CA ARG A 21 10.40 -16.61 -1.35
C ARG A 21 9.25 -16.45 -2.36
N ASN A 22 9.50 -15.75 -3.47
CA ASN A 22 8.60 -15.74 -4.62
C ASN A 22 9.01 -16.75 -5.72
N ALA A 23 8.18 -16.91 -6.76
CA ALA A 23 8.40 -17.86 -7.84
C ALA A 23 9.69 -17.63 -8.65
N ARG A 24 10.19 -16.39 -8.71
CA ARG A 24 11.47 -16.03 -9.33
C ARG A 24 12.66 -16.17 -8.38
N GLY A 25 12.46 -16.70 -7.18
CA GLY A 25 13.50 -16.94 -6.18
C GLY A 25 13.92 -15.71 -5.37
N TYR A 26 13.26 -14.55 -5.54
CA TYR A 26 13.53 -13.38 -4.73
C TYR A 26 12.93 -13.55 -3.33
N GLU A 27 13.73 -13.29 -2.31
CA GLU A 27 13.34 -13.32 -0.90
C GLU A 27 12.86 -11.95 -0.46
N PHE A 28 11.64 -11.89 0.10
CA PHE A 28 11.17 -10.69 0.77
C PHE A 28 12.07 -10.38 1.97
N GLY A 29 12.30 -9.09 2.22
CA GLY A 29 13.10 -8.64 3.35
C GLY A 29 12.35 -8.77 4.68
N ARG A 30 12.95 -8.20 5.73
CA ARG A 30 12.37 -8.23 7.08
C ARG A 30 11.05 -7.48 7.14
N THR A 31 10.11 -8.03 7.89
CA THR A 31 8.83 -7.39 8.20
C THR A 31 8.85 -6.83 9.61
N TYR A 32 8.37 -5.60 9.77
CA TYR A 32 8.26 -4.90 11.04
C TYR A 32 6.80 -4.70 11.39
N VAL A 33 6.40 -5.08 12.59
CA VAL A 33 4.99 -4.99 13.04
C VAL A 33 4.86 -3.92 14.11
N VAL A 34 4.01 -2.93 13.88
CA VAL A 34 3.59 -1.96 14.91
C VAL A 34 2.29 -2.46 15.53
N ARG A 35 2.33 -2.79 16.82
CA ARG A 35 1.14 -3.24 17.55
C ARG A 35 0.15 -2.08 17.74
N PRO A 36 -1.17 -2.37 17.72
CA PRO A 36 -2.17 -1.37 18.05
C PRO A 36 -1.98 -0.93 19.51
N LYS A 37 -2.16 0.38 19.76
CA LYS A 37 -2.05 0.98 21.10
C LYS A 37 -3.37 0.86 21.89
N GLY A 38 -4.49 0.66 21.20
CA GLY A 38 -5.83 0.45 21.75
C GLY A 38 -6.43 -0.89 21.32
N LYS A 39 -7.76 -1.01 21.38
CA LYS A 39 -8.48 -2.20 20.92
C LYS A 39 -8.17 -2.42 19.43
N HIS A 40 -7.62 -3.59 19.10
CA HIS A 40 -7.31 -3.99 17.73
C HIS A 40 -8.62 -4.14 16.94
N GLN A 41 -8.80 -3.31 15.90
CA GLN A 41 -10.00 -3.32 15.05
C GLN A 41 -9.67 -3.42 13.57
N ALA A 42 -8.45 -3.05 13.19
CA ALA A 42 -7.98 -3.15 11.83
C ALA A 42 -6.50 -3.51 11.76
N THR A 43 -6.11 -4.15 10.66
CA THR A 43 -4.72 -4.39 10.29
C THR A 43 -4.48 -3.84 8.88
N LEU A 44 -3.48 -2.98 8.74
CA LEU A 44 -3.06 -2.49 7.44
C LEU A 44 -1.63 -2.94 7.15
N VAL A 45 -1.40 -3.42 5.92
CA VAL A 45 -0.05 -3.57 5.39
C VAL A 45 0.38 -2.24 4.77
N TRP A 46 1.51 -1.69 5.20
CA TRP A 46 2.08 -0.46 4.64
C TRP A 46 3.34 -0.74 3.82
N LEU A 47 3.36 -0.26 2.58
CA LEU A 47 4.40 -0.57 1.59
C LEU A 47 5.27 0.66 1.31
N HIS A 48 6.57 0.49 1.48
CA HIS A 48 7.56 1.52 1.22
C HIS A 48 7.78 1.74 -0.29
N GLY A 49 8.40 2.88 -0.65
CA GLY A 49 8.81 3.19 -2.02
C GLY A 49 10.09 2.45 -2.45
N LEU A 50 10.47 2.59 -3.72
CA LEU A 50 11.67 1.96 -4.27
C LEU A 50 12.94 2.32 -3.46
N GLY A 51 13.74 1.32 -3.09
CA GLY A 51 15.00 1.51 -2.38
C GLY A 51 14.90 1.76 -0.86
N ASP A 52 13.69 1.89 -0.31
CA ASP A 52 13.46 2.02 1.13
C ASP A 52 13.19 0.65 1.79
N ASN A 53 12.72 0.61 3.05
CA ASN A 53 12.51 -0.61 3.80
C ASN A 53 11.37 -0.50 4.84
N GLY A 54 10.98 -1.65 5.37
CA GLY A 54 9.91 -1.76 6.36
C GLY A 54 10.21 -1.10 7.70
N SER A 55 11.48 -0.90 8.08
CA SER A 55 11.85 -0.24 9.34
C SER A 55 11.47 1.24 9.30
N SER A 56 11.88 1.96 8.26
CA SER A 56 11.52 3.38 8.05
C SER A 56 10.00 3.56 8.05
N SER A 57 9.30 2.68 7.31
CA SER A 57 7.83 2.67 7.27
C SER A 57 7.19 2.43 8.64
N SER A 58 7.72 1.49 9.43
CA SER A 58 7.16 1.21 10.76
C SER A 58 7.27 2.39 11.72
N GLN A 59 8.35 3.16 11.66
CA GLN A 59 8.53 4.36 12.48
C GLN A 59 7.53 5.45 12.08
N LEU A 60 7.32 5.65 10.76
CA LEU A 60 6.30 6.57 10.26
C LEU A 60 4.90 6.15 10.72
N MET A 61 4.53 4.88 10.55
CA MET A 61 3.21 4.36 10.94
C MET A 61 2.99 4.43 12.45
N GLU A 62 4.02 4.18 13.27
CA GLU A 62 3.93 4.30 14.74
C GLU A 62 3.68 5.75 15.20
N SER A 63 4.11 6.74 14.41
CA SER A 63 3.90 8.17 14.69
C SER A 63 2.47 8.63 14.45
N LEU A 64 1.70 7.91 13.62
CA LEU A 64 0.30 8.24 13.32
C LEU A 64 -0.62 7.97 14.52
N HIS A 65 -1.59 8.85 14.74
CA HIS A 65 -2.58 8.70 15.81
C HIS A 65 -3.74 7.77 15.42
N LEU A 66 -3.42 6.48 15.22
CA LEU A 66 -4.38 5.43 14.85
C LEU A 66 -4.27 4.25 15.83
N PRO A 67 -4.74 4.40 17.09
CA PRO A 67 -4.48 3.44 18.15
C PRO A 67 -5.09 2.05 17.88
N ASN A 68 -6.15 1.96 17.08
CA ASN A 68 -6.87 0.70 16.80
C ASN A 68 -6.29 -0.10 15.62
N ILE A 69 -5.27 0.43 14.93
CA ILE A 69 -4.66 -0.19 13.75
C ILE A 69 -3.36 -0.89 14.13
N LYS A 70 -3.25 -2.17 13.76
CA LYS A 70 -1.98 -2.88 13.65
C LYS A 70 -1.37 -2.57 12.28
N TRP A 71 -0.09 -2.20 12.25
CA TRP A 71 0.63 -2.01 10.98
C TRP A 71 1.59 -3.14 10.73
N ILE A 72 1.57 -3.69 9.52
CA ILE A 72 2.55 -4.65 9.03
C ILE A 72 3.36 -3.95 7.95
N CYS A 73 4.65 -3.72 8.18
CA CYS A 73 5.55 -3.01 7.29
C CYS A 73 6.60 -3.98 6.74
N PRO A 74 6.28 -4.73 5.66
CA PRO A 74 7.24 -5.62 5.01
C PRO A 74 8.32 -4.83 4.27
N THR A 75 9.44 -5.50 4.01
CA THR A 75 10.48 -4.99 3.11
C THR A 75 10.43 -5.75 1.79
N ALA A 76 10.42 -5.03 0.67
CA ALA A 76 10.46 -5.63 -0.66
C ALA A 76 11.74 -6.46 -0.87
N PRO A 77 11.75 -7.42 -1.81
CA PRO A 77 12.96 -8.15 -2.14
C PRO A 77 14.04 -7.23 -2.73
N THR A 78 15.30 -7.56 -2.46
CA THR A 78 16.43 -6.96 -3.18
C THR A 78 16.53 -7.58 -4.57
N ARG A 79 16.31 -6.78 -5.61
CA ARG A 79 16.31 -7.22 -7.02
C ARG A 79 16.87 -6.13 -7.95
N PRO A 80 17.40 -6.50 -9.13
CA PRO A 80 17.76 -5.52 -10.15
C PRO A 80 16.51 -4.78 -10.65
N VAL A 81 16.67 -3.49 -10.93
CA VAL A 81 15.60 -2.61 -11.42
C VAL A 81 16.00 -2.05 -12.78
N SER A 82 15.22 -2.34 -13.81
CA SER A 82 15.50 -2.00 -15.20
C SER A 82 15.63 -0.50 -15.42
N SER A 83 14.76 0.32 -14.80
CA SER A 83 14.79 1.79 -14.87
C SER A 83 16.06 2.43 -14.29
N LEU A 84 16.76 1.69 -13.42
CA LEU A 84 18.01 2.11 -12.79
C LEU A 84 19.22 1.44 -13.45
N GLY A 85 19.10 1.00 -14.71
CA GLY A 85 20.19 0.35 -15.44
C GLY A 85 20.61 -1.00 -14.82
N GLY A 86 19.68 -1.69 -14.14
CA GLY A 86 19.95 -2.96 -13.46
C GLY A 86 20.52 -2.79 -12.05
N TYR A 87 20.61 -1.57 -11.51
CA TYR A 87 21.00 -1.35 -10.12
C TYR A 87 20.10 -2.15 -9.17
N THR A 88 20.72 -2.78 -8.17
CA THR A 88 20.03 -3.69 -7.25
C THR A 88 19.61 -2.95 -5.98
N CYS A 89 18.31 -2.88 -5.73
CA CYS A 89 17.75 -2.30 -4.52
C CYS A 89 16.43 -3.00 -4.14
N THR A 90 15.78 -2.56 -3.06
CA THR A 90 14.49 -3.10 -2.63
C THR A 90 13.38 -2.63 -3.58
N ALA A 91 12.78 -3.58 -4.30
CA ALA A 91 11.72 -3.28 -5.28
C ALA A 91 10.64 -4.35 -5.27
N TRP A 92 9.37 -3.92 -5.24
CA TRP A 92 8.21 -4.82 -5.22
C TRP A 92 8.01 -5.54 -6.56
N PHE A 93 8.31 -4.85 -7.65
CA PHE A 93 8.23 -5.35 -9.03
C PHE A 93 9.31 -4.66 -9.86
N ASP A 94 9.65 -5.23 -11.00
CA ASP A 94 10.56 -4.54 -11.92
C ASP A 94 9.80 -3.42 -12.66
N VAL A 95 10.49 -2.31 -12.88
CA VAL A 95 9.97 -1.16 -13.62
C VAL A 95 11.01 -0.81 -14.68
N GLY A 96 10.61 -0.86 -15.95
CA GLY A 96 11.44 -0.47 -17.09
C GLY A 96 11.55 1.04 -17.23
N GLU A 97 10.53 1.67 -17.80
CA GLU A 97 10.39 3.13 -17.83
C GLU A 97 9.02 3.47 -17.23
N ILE A 98 8.91 4.52 -16.42
CA ILE A 98 7.60 5.01 -15.97
C ILE A 98 6.99 5.82 -17.13
N SER A 99 6.47 5.10 -18.12
CA SER A 99 5.86 5.66 -19.31
C SER A 99 4.54 4.97 -19.61
N GLU A 100 3.71 5.63 -20.41
CA GLU A 100 2.40 5.11 -20.79
C GLU A 100 2.49 3.85 -21.65
N ASP A 101 3.61 3.65 -22.35
CA ASP A 101 3.82 2.52 -23.26
C ASP A 101 4.58 1.35 -22.62
N SER A 102 5.02 1.52 -21.38
CA SER A 102 5.68 0.47 -20.62
C SER A 102 4.76 -0.72 -20.37
N HIS A 103 5.35 -1.92 -20.40
CA HIS A 103 4.67 -3.15 -19.98
C HIS A 103 4.87 -3.36 -18.48
N ASP A 104 3.79 -3.63 -17.76
CA ASP A 104 3.84 -3.95 -16.34
C ASP A 104 4.48 -5.33 -16.10
N ASP A 105 5.38 -5.46 -15.10
CA ASP A 105 5.89 -6.74 -14.58
C ASP A 105 4.77 -7.47 -13.82
N LEU A 106 3.77 -7.98 -14.54
CA LEU A 106 2.57 -8.61 -13.96
C LEU A 106 2.91 -9.74 -12.98
N GLU A 107 3.95 -10.52 -13.27
CA GLU A 107 4.40 -11.58 -12.38
C GLU A 107 4.99 -11.02 -11.08
N GLY A 108 5.78 -9.94 -11.15
CA GLY A 108 6.29 -9.25 -9.95
C GLY A 108 5.18 -8.58 -9.13
N LEU A 109 4.21 -7.96 -9.82
CA LEU A 109 3.03 -7.37 -9.20
C LEU A 109 2.20 -8.43 -8.46
N ASP A 110 1.92 -9.55 -9.10
CA ASP A 110 1.20 -10.68 -8.51
C ASP A 110 1.95 -11.30 -7.35
N ALA A 111 3.28 -11.48 -7.47
CA ALA A 111 4.10 -12.00 -6.39
C ALA A 111 4.05 -11.11 -5.15
N SER A 112 4.14 -9.78 -5.34
CA SER A 112 4.01 -8.82 -4.24
C SER A 112 2.61 -8.79 -3.64
N ALA A 113 1.57 -8.73 -4.46
CA ALA A 113 0.19 -8.76 -4.00
C ALA A 113 -0.16 -10.07 -3.26
N SER A 114 0.39 -11.21 -3.70
CA SER A 114 0.24 -12.50 -3.04
C SER A 114 0.94 -12.54 -1.68
N HIS A 115 2.18 -12.02 -1.60
CA HIS A 115 2.89 -11.90 -0.32
C HIS A 115 2.09 -11.06 0.69
N ILE A 116 1.57 -9.90 0.25
CA ILE A 116 0.73 -9.02 1.08
C ILE A 116 -0.55 -9.72 1.52
N ALA A 117 -1.19 -10.44 0.61
CA ALA A 117 -2.38 -11.21 0.94
C ALA A 117 -2.09 -12.26 2.02
N ASN A 118 -0.96 -12.95 1.95
CA ASN A 118 -0.55 -13.91 2.97
C ASN A 118 -0.33 -13.24 4.33
N LEU A 119 0.29 -12.06 4.38
CA LEU A 119 0.46 -11.29 5.62
C LEU A 119 -0.87 -10.89 6.28
N LEU A 120 -1.92 -10.68 5.48
CA LEU A 120 -3.25 -10.34 5.97
C LEU A 120 -4.12 -11.57 6.29
N SER A 121 -3.79 -12.74 5.73
CA SER A 121 -4.60 -13.97 5.84
C SER A 121 -4.72 -14.52 7.26
N SER A 122 -3.77 -14.18 8.14
CA SER A 122 -3.76 -14.63 9.54
C SER A 122 -4.59 -13.76 10.48
N GLU A 123 -5.19 -12.67 9.99
CA GLU A 123 -5.99 -11.78 10.84
C GLU A 123 -7.35 -12.39 11.19
N PRO A 124 -7.86 -12.18 12.42
CA PRO A 124 -9.19 -12.61 12.81
C PRO A 124 -10.30 -12.06 11.90
N ALA A 125 -11.40 -12.79 11.75
CA ALA A 125 -12.49 -12.44 10.84
C ALA A 125 -13.20 -11.10 11.18
N ASP A 126 -13.15 -10.67 12.44
CA ASP A 126 -13.71 -9.41 12.92
C ASP A 126 -12.75 -8.21 12.76
N VAL A 127 -11.48 -8.46 12.42
CA VAL A 127 -10.48 -7.43 12.12
C VAL A 127 -10.61 -6.99 10.66
N LYS A 128 -10.76 -5.67 10.45
CA LYS A 128 -10.81 -5.10 9.10
C LYS A 128 -9.40 -5.05 8.51
N VAL A 129 -9.24 -5.48 7.26
CA VAL A 129 -7.92 -5.48 6.61
C VAL A 129 -7.83 -4.44 5.50
N GLY A 130 -6.66 -3.82 5.36
CA GLY A 130 -6.40 -2.81 4.32
C GLY A 130 -4.95 -2.82 3.86
N ILE A 131 -4.67 -2.07 2.80
CA ILE A 131 -3.32 -1.92 2.24
C ILE A 131 -3.06 -0.43 2.01
N GLY A 132 -1.85 0.01 2.30
CA GLY A 132 -1.39 1.37 2.03
C GLY A 132 0.03 1.36 1.49
N GLY A 133 0.43 2.46 0.84
CA GLY A 133 1.83 2.61 0.48
C GLY A 133 2.16 3.93 -0.19
N PHE A 134 3.45 4.19 -0.31
CA PHE A 134 4.04 5.36 -0.94
C PHE A 134 4.78 4.97 -2.22
N SER A 135 4.70 5.77 -3.28
CA SER A 135 5.42 5.58 -4.55
C SER A 135 5.15 4.17 -5.14
N MET A 136 6.19 3.37 -5.38
CA MET A 136 6.05 1.97 -5.82
C MET A 136 5.17 1.12 -4.88
N GLY A 137 5.22 1.37 -3.57
CA GLY A 137 4.31 0.74 -2.60
C GLY A 137 2.87 1.19 -2.79
N GLY A 138 2.65 2.45 -3.14
CA GLY A 138 1.34 2.98 -3.54
C GLY A 138 0.81 2.29 -4.80
N ALA A 139 1.69 1.99 -5.76
CA ALA A 139 1.32 1.25 -6.96
C ALA A 139 0.87 -0.19 -6.68
N ILE A 140 1.57 -0.90 -5.79
CA ILE A 140 1.13 -2.23 -5.33
C ILE A 140 -0.19 -2.17 -4.57
N SER A 141 -0.39 -1.15 -3.74
CA SER A 141 -1.63 -0.94 -2.99
C SER A 141 -2.83 -0.81 -3.95
N LEU A 142 -2.69 0.02 -4.98
CA LEU A 142 -3.72 0.19 -6.02
C LEU A 142 -3.89 -1.07 -6.89
N TYR A 143 -2.80 -1.75 -7.25
CA TYR A 143 -2.88 -3.01 -7.96
C TYR A 143 -3.67 -4.08 -7.17
N SER A 144 -3.41 -4.18 -5.86
CA SER A 144 -4.12 -5.08 -4.96
C SER A 144 -5.62 -4.76 -4.88
N ALA A 145 -5.99 -3.47 -4.96
CA ALA A 145 -7.39 -3.05 -5.08
C ALA A 145 -8.06 -3.60 -6.35
N THR A 146 -7.36 -3.57 -7.48
CA THR A 146 -7.88 -4.16 -8.73
C THR A 146 -7.99 -5.68 -8.66
N CYS A 147 -7.03 -6.36 -8.02
CA CYS A 147 -7.08 -7.80 -7.81
C CYS A 147 -8.28 -8.20 -6.93
N TYR A 148 -8.50 -7.47 -5.83
CA TYR A 148 -9.69 -7.64 -4.99
C TYR A 148 -10.98 -7.43 -5.79
N ALA A 149 -11.07 -6.33 -6.54
CA ALA A 149 -12.25 -6.05 -7.34
C ALA A 149 -12.49 -7.18 -8.35
N LEU A 150 -11.47 -7.62 -9.09
CA LEU A 150 -11.58 -8.73 -10.04
C LEU A 150 -11.79 -10.10 -9.37
N GLY A 151 -11.46 -10.23 -8.08
CA GLY A 151 -11.47 -11.50 -7.33
C GLY A 151 -10.31 -12.42 -7.70
N ARG A 152 -9.31 -11.92 -8.44
CA ARG A 152 -8.17 -12.68 -8.93
C ARG A 152 -6.97 -11.78 -9.21
N TYR A 153 -5.78 -12.38 -9.11
CA TYR A 153 -4.52 -11.82 -9.58
C TYR A 153 -4.48 -11.72 -11.12
N GLY A 154 -3.48 -11.02 -11.66
CA GLY A 154 -3.28 -10.87 -13.10
C GLY A 154 -3.08 -12.20 -13.84
N THR A 155 -2.40 -13.15 -13.17
CA THR A 155 -2.15 -14.53 -13.60
C THR A 155 -3.38 -15.44 -13.52
N GLY A 156 -4.49 -14.97 -12.94
CA GLY A 156 -5.76 -15.69 -12.90
C GLY A 156 -6.07 -16.43 -11.60
N HIS A 157 -5.10 -16.59 -10.69
CA HIS A 157 -5.33 -17.17 -9.37
C HIS A 157 -6.28 -16.32 -8.51
N THR A 158 -7.08 -16.94 -7.65
CA THR A 158 -8.05 -16.24 -6.78
C THR A 158 -7.36 -15.30 -5.80
N TYR A 159 -7.89 -14.08 -5.65
CA TYR A 159 -7.44 -13.12 -4.64
C TYR A 159 -8.22 -13.36 -3.33
N PRO A 160 -7.56 -13.77 -2.22
CA PRO A 160 -8.28 -14.31 -1.06
C PRO A 160 -8.72 -13.26 -0.03
N ILE A 161 -8.23 -12.02 -0.14
CA ILE A 161 -8.41 -11.01 0.91
C ILE A 161 -9.59 -10.09 0.60
N ASN A 162 -10.45 -9.89 1.60
CA ASN A 162 -11.55 -8.94 1.54
C ASN A 162 -11.12 -7.55 2.05
N LEU A 163 -10.62 -6.70 1.14
CA LEU A 163 -10.08 -5.38 1.49
C LEU A 163 -11.18 -4.40 1.93
N ARG A 164 -10.90 -3.65 3.00
CA ARG A 164 -11.80 -2.63 3.56
C ARG A 164 -11.33 -1.18 3.34
N ALA A 165 -10.06 -0.98 3.05
CA ALA A 165 -9.51 0.33 2.73
C ALA A 165 -8.21 0.17 1.93
N VAL A 166 -7.99 1.08 0.97
CA VAL A 166 -6.76 1.16 0.18
C VAL A 166 -6.24 2.60 0.18
N VAL A 167 -4.94 2.78 0.44
CA VAL A 167 -4.26 4.07 0.44
C VAL A 167 -3.13 4.04 -0.60
N GLY A 168 -3.06 5.03 -1.47
CA GLY A 168 -1.94 5.21 -2.40
C GLY A 168 -1.42 6.64 -2.37
N LEU A 169 -0.21 6.85 -1.87
CA LEU A 169 0.42 8.16 -1.81
C LEU A 169 1.50 8.27 -2.91
N SER A 170 1.45 9.32 -3.72
CA SER A 170 2.42 9.63 -4.78
C SER A 170 2.78 8.43 -5.68
N GLY A 171 1.79 7.59 -5.99
CA GLY A 171 1.95 6.36 -6.76
C GLY A 171 1.28 6.44 -8.14
N TRP A 172 1.14 5.29 -8.79
CA TRP A 172 0.40 5.13 -10.04
C TRP A 172 -0.35 3.80 -10.03
N LEU A 173 -1.30 3.60 -10.94
CA LEU A 173 -2.08 2.37 -11.07
C LEU A 173 -1.49 1.47 -12.16
N PRO A 174 -0.85 0.33 -11.83
CA PRO A 174 -0.46 -0.66 -12.82
C PRO A 174 -1.67 -1.30 -13.50
N GLY A 175 -1.54 -1.70 -14.77
CA GLY A 175 -2.57 -2.42 -15.51
C GLY A 175 -3.81 -1.60 -15.89
N TRP A 176 -3.78 -0.28 -15.72
CA TRP A 176 -4.93 0.62 -15.87
C TRP A 176 -5.62 0.53 -17.24
N LYS A 177 -4.86 0.36 -18.34
CA LYS A 177 -5.38 0.29 -19.72
C LYS A 177 -6.49 -0.74 -19.93
N SER A 178 -6.40 -1.89 -19.24
CA SER A 178 -7.32 -3.01 -19.39
C SER A 178 -8.37 -3.11 -18.28
N LEU A 179 -8.27 -2.27 -17.25
CA LEU A 179 -9.02 -2.41 -16.01
C LEU A 179 -10.53 -2.32 -16.23
N ARG A 180 -10.98 -1.30 -16.96
CA ARG A 180 -12.41 -1.07 -17.23
C ARG A 180 -13.07 -2.29 -17.87
N ASN A 181 -12.51 -2.76 -18.98
CA ASN A 181 -13.04 -3.92 -19.71
C ASN A 181 -13.10 -5.16 -18.81
N LYS A 182 -12.07 -5.39 -17.98
CA LYS A 182 -12.02 -6.53 -17.06
C LYS A 182 -13.10 -6.46 -15.97
N ILE A 183 -13.41 -5.26 -15.46
CA ILE A 183 -14.46 -5.06 -14.45
C ILE A 183 -15.87 -5.19 -15.07
N GLU A 184 -16.11 -4.60 -16.23
CA GLU A 184 -17.42 -4.61 -16.90
C GLU A 184 -17.88 -6.03 -17.28
N CYS A 185 -16.96 -6.97 -17.51
CA CYS A 185 -17.27 -8.37 -17.80
C CYS A 185 -17.80 -9.17 -16.58
N SER A 186 -17.88 -8.59 -15.38
CA SER A 186 -18.34 -9.31 -14.19
C SER A 186 -19.13 -8.41 -13.23
N TYR A 187 -20.40 -8.75 -13.01
CA TYR A 187 -21.27 -8.05 -12.05
C TYR A 187 -20.66 -8.03 -10.64
N GLU A 188 -20.10 -9.16 -10.20
CA GLU A 188 -19.44 -9.28 -8.92
C GLU A 188 -18.20 -8.38 -8.81
N ALA A 189 -17.44 -8.27 -9.90
CA ALA A 189 -16.29 -7.38 -9.92
C ALA A 189 -16.70 -5.90 -9.85
N ALA A 190 -17.74 -5.51 -10.61
CA ALA A 190 -18.30 -4.17 -10.56
C ALA A 190 -18.83 -3.82 -9.16
N ARG A 191 -19.49 -4.77 -8.47
CA ARG A 191 -19.98 -4.59 -7.09
C ARG A 191 -18.84 -4.37 -6.10
N ARG A 192 -17.78 -5.19 -6.18
CA ARG A 192 -16.59 -5.03 -5.31
C ARG A 192 -15.86 -3.72 -5.58
N ALA A 193 -15.66 -3.36 -6.86
CA ALA A 193 -15.06 -2.08 -7.25
C ALA A 193 -15.84 -0.88 -6.69
N ALA A 194 -17.17 -0.86 -6.87
CA ALA A 194 -18.02 0.25 -6.47
C ALA A 194 -18.07 0.48 -4.95
N SER A 195 -17.76 -0.53 -4.14
CA SER A 195 -17.84 -0.47 -2.68
C SER A 195 -16.50 -0.25 -1.98
N LEU A 196 -15.37 -0.52 -2.64
CA LEU A 196 -14.05 -0.43 -2.03
C LEU A 196 -13.61 1.03 -1.82
N PRO A 197 -13.41 1.50 -0.57
CA PRO A 197 -12.86 2.81 -0.30
C PRO A 197 -11.39 2.88 -0.70
N ILE A 198 -11.03 3.88 -1.52
CA ILE A 198 -9.65 4.15 -1.94
C ILE A 198 -9.37 5.64 -1.75
N ILE A 199 -8.25 5.99 -1.13
CA ILE A 199 -7.71 7.36 -1.15
C ILE A 199 -6.40 7.36 -1.92
N LEU A 200 -6.30 8.29 -2.86
CA LEU A 200 -5.11 8.61 -3.60
C LEU A 200 -4.70 10.04 -3.25
N THR A 201 -3.44 10.24 -2.92
CA THR A 201 -2.85 11.58 -2.75
C THR A 201 -1.67 11.74 -3.69
N HIS A 202 -1.42 12.97 -4.15
CA HIS A 202 -0.29 13.23 -5.02
C HIS A 202 0.14 14.69 -4.94
N GLY A 203 1.45 14.93 -4.92
CA GLY A 203 2.00 16.27 -4.99
C GLY A 203 2.02 16.83 -6.41
N THR A 204 1.65 18.10 -6.60
CA THR A 204 1.62 18.71 -7.94
C THR A 204 3.02 19.06 -8.49
N ALA A 205 4.04 19.06 -7.62
CA ALA A 205 5.44 19.27 -7.97
C ALA A 205 6.27 17.97 -7.88
N ASP A 206 5.64 16.81 -7.97
CA ASP A 206 6.31 15.51 -7.97
C ASP A 206 6.95 15.23 -9.35
N ASP A 207 8.28 15.33 -9.40
CA ASP A 207 9.07 15.08 -10.61
C ASP A 207 9.55 13.62 -10.76
N LEU A 208 9.43 12.80 -9.71
CA LEU A 208 9.85 11.39 -9.75
C LEU A 208 8.73 10.49 -10.25
N VAL A 209 7.53 10.67 -9.71
CA VAL A 209 6.29 10.10 -10.25
C VAL A 209 5.42 11.29 -10.67
N PRO A 210 5.52 11.74 -11.94
CA PRO A 210 4.79 12.89 -12.44
C PRO A 210 3.32 12.89 -12.01
N TYR A 211 2.84 14.00 -11.44
CA TYR A 211 1.46 14.17 -10.93
C TYR A 211 0.36 13.64 -11.86
N ARG A 212 0.54 13.81 -13.18
CA ARG A 212 -0.35 13.27 -14.23
C ARG A 212 -0.62 11.78 -14.11
N PHE A 213 0.32 10.98 -13.57
CA PHE A 213 0.13 9.55 -13.35
C PHE A 213 -0.83 9.28 -12.19
N GLY A 214 -0.78 10.08 -11.12
CA GLY A 214 -1.78 10.05 -10.05
C GLY A 214 -3.17 10.40 -10.58
N GLU A 215 -3.28 11.46 -11.39
CA GLU A 215 -4.54 11.86 -12.02
C GLU A 215 -5.11 10.76 -12.93
N LYS A 216 -4.27 10.21 -13.82
CA LYS A 216 -4.67 9.10 -14.70
C LYS A 216 -5.09 7.86 -13.93
N SER A 217 -4.44 7.58 -12.81
CA SER A 217 -4.81 6.46 -11.92
C SER A 217 -6.20 6.67 -11.35
N ALA A 218 -6.49 7.86 -10.82
CA ALA A 218 -7.80 8.22 -10.29
C ALA A 218 -8.89 8.18 -11.37
N GLN A 219 -8.62 8.74 -12.56
CA GLN A 219 -9.54 8.70 -13.69
C GLN A 219 -9.83 7.25 -14.13
N SER A 220 -8.80 6.42 -14.23
CA SER A 220 -8.93 5.01 -14.62
C SER A 220 -9.75 4.20 -13.61
N LEU A 221 -9.54 4.44 -12.31
CA LEU A 221 -10.37 3.86 -11.24
C LEU A 221 -11.84 4.30 -11.37
N GLY A 222 -12.07 5.60 -11.58
CA GLY A 222 -13.41 6.15 -11.78
C GLY A 222 -14.13 5.53 -12.99
N MET A 223 -13.45 5.48 -14.14
CA MET A 223 -13.95 4.85 -15.37
C MET A 223 -14.21 3.36 -15.22
N ALA A 224 -13.46 2.67 -14.37
CA ALA A 224 -13.66 1.25 -14.05
C ALA A 224 -14.72 1.01 -12.96
N GLY A 225 -15.37 2.05 -12.45
CA GLY A 225 -16.50 1.93 -11.51
C GLY A 225 -16.11 1.91 -10.03
N PHE A 226 -14.89 2.31 -9.65
CA PHE A 226 -14.48 2.48 -8.25
C PHE A 226 -15.07 3.76 -7.65
N ARG A 227 -16.38 3.74 -7.34
CA ARG A 227 -17.15 4.92 -6.93
C ARG A 227 -16.75 5.54 -5.59
N GLN A 228 -16.04 4.80 -4.75
CA GLN A 228 -15.54 5.29 -3.45
C GLN A 228 -14.07 5.74 -3.49
N ALA A 229 -13.45 5.77 -4.68
CA ALA A 229 -12.12 6.30 -4.85
C ALA A 229 -12.13 7.84 -4.78
N VAL A 230 -11.22 8.42 -4.00
CA VAL A 230 -11.02 9.87 -3.90
C VAL A 230 -9.58 10.22 -4.22
N PHE A 231 -9.37 11.29 -5.00
CA PHE A 231 -8.06 11.81 -5.34
C PHE A 231 -7.86 13.20 -4.72
N LYS A 232 -6.70 13.39 -4.07
CA LYS A 232 -6.37 14.58 -3.29
C LYS A 232 -5.03 15.16 -3.75
N PRO A 233 -5.03 16.24 -4.54
CA PRO A 233 -3.79 16.92 -4.92
C PRO A 233 -3.24 17.77 -3.76
N TYR A 234 -1.91 17.85 -3.67
CA TYR A 234 -1.20 18.69 -2.72
C TYR A 234 -0.30 19.68 -3.46
N GLU A 235 -0.69 20.95 -3.43
CA GLU A 235 -0.01 21.99 -4.20
C GLU A 235 1.43 22.21 -3.73
N GLY A 236 2.38 22.19 -4.68
CA GLY A 236 3.81 22.41 -4.43
C GLY A 236 4.50 21.26 -3.69
N LEU A 237 3.80 20.16 -3.39
CA LEU A 237 4.39 18.97 -2.78
C LEU A 237 5.18 18.19 -3.85
N GLY A 238 6.41 17.80 -3.53
CA GLY A 238 7.24 16.92 -4.35
C GLY A 238 7.06 15.43 -4.00
N HIS A 239 8.08 14.61 -4.27
CA HIS A 239 8.04 13.17 -4.02
C HIS A 239 8.37 12.80 -2.55
N TYR A 240 7.56 13.30 -1.62
CA TYR A 240 7.65 12.99 -0.19
C TYR A 240 6.29 13.24 0.47
N THR A 241 6.13 12.83 1.73
CA THR A 241 4.89 13.05 2.49
C THR A 241 4.99 14.28 3.39
N VAL A 242 3.86 14.93 3.66
CA VAL A 242 3.77 16.05 4.63
C VAL A 242 2.74 15.80 5.73
N PRO A 243 2.88 16.42 6.92
CA PRO A 243 1.94 16.19 8.03
C PRO A 243 0.48 16.41 7.65
N LYS A 244 0.18 17.48 6.91
CA LYS A 244 -1.18 17.77 6.43
C LYS A 244 -1.79 16.60 5.63
N GLU A 245 -0.99 15.99 4.77
CA GLU A 245 -1.41 14.84 3.96
C GLU A 245 -1.69 13.61 4.84
N LEU A 246 -0.77 13.33 5.77
CA LEU A 246 -0.89 12.19 6.68
C LEU A 246 -2.08 12.36 7.64
N ASP A 247 -2.36 13.57 8.11
CA ASP A 247 -3.52 13.90 8.95
C ASP A 247 -4.84 13.62 8.21
N GLU A 248 -4.93 13.98 6.92
CA GLU A 248 -6.09 13.65 6.09
C GLU A 248 -6.25 12.13 5.92
N VAL A 249 -5.14 11.40 5.72
CA VAL A 249 -5.17 9.92 5.65
C VAL A 249 -5.63 9.31 6.98
N VAL A 250 -5.18 9.84 8.12
CA VAL A 250 -5.61 9.41 9.47
C VAL A 250 -7.11 9.61 9.65
N GLN A 251 -7.62 10.80 9.30
CA GLN A 251 -9.04 11.10 9.39
C GLN A 251 -9.87 10.21 8.45
N TRP A 252 -9.38 10.00 7.23
CA TRP A 252 -10.04 9.17 6.24
C TRP A 252 -10.11 7.70 6.69
N LEU A 253 -9.01 7.12 7.19
CA LEU A 253 -8.96 5.75 7.70
C LEU A 253 -9.88 5.57 8.90
N THR A 254 -9.84 6.51 9.86
CA THR A 254 -10.71 6.51 11.04
C THR A 254 -12.18 6.44 10.64
N THR A 255 -12.57 7.27 9.66
CA THR A 255 -13.95 7.35 9.17
C THR A 255 -14.35 6.09 8.39
N ARG A 256 -13.53 5.65 7.44
CA ARG A 256 -13.87 4.53 6.53
C ARG A 256 -13.85 3.17 7.21
N LEU A 257 -12.99 3.00 8.21
CA LEU A 257 -12.93 1.76 8.99
C LEU A 257 -13.87 1.79 10.21
N GLY A 258 -14.51 2.93 10.51
CA GLY A 258 -15.39 3.09 11.67
C GLY A 258 -14.66 2.71 12.96
N LEU A 259 -13.48 3.29 13.18
CA LEU A 259 -12.66 3.00 14.36
C LEU A 259 -13.28 3.65 15.60
N GLU A 260 -13.39 2.90 16.69
CA GLU A 260 -13.99 3.37 17.95
C GLU A 260 -12.92 4.08 18.80
N GLY A 261 -13.27 5.22 19.40
CA GLY A 261 -12.45 5.89 20.41
C GLY A 261 -11.41 6.90 19.90
N SER A 262 -11.48 7.32 18.64
CA SER A 262 -10.59 8.36 18.07
C SER A 262 -11.01 9.81 18.37
N ARG A 263 -11.83 10.06 19.41
CA ARG A 263 -12.28 11.39 19.82
C ARG A 263 -11.54 11.84 21.07
#